data_AF-A0A848UJS0-F1
#
_entry.id   AF-A0A848UJS0-F1
#
_cell.length_a   1.000
_cell.length_b   1.000
_cell.length_c   1.000
_cell.angle_alpha   90.00
_cell.angle_beta   90.00
_cell.angle_gamma   90.00
#
_symmetry.space_group_name_H-M   'P 1'
#
loop_
_entity.id
_entity.type
_entity.pdbx_description
1 polymer ?
#
loop_
_entity_poly.entity_id
_entity_poly.type
_entity_poly.pdbx_seq_one_letter_code
_entity_poly.pdbx_strand_id
1 'polypeptide(L)' 'PSGLLREHRIAEGVWGRLVVRDGALTFVFDGETASPSSLVTAPGEQIIPPGVPHHVVIGGAVRFVVEFYRPPAGDTVTA' A
#
# COMPACT_ATOMS: atom_id res chain seq x y z
N PRO A 1 9.48 -9.39 0.93
CA PRO A 1 10.17 -9.07 2.22
C PRO A 1 9.27 -9.43 3.40
N SER A 2 9.81 -9.99 4.49
CA SER A 2 8.98 -10.39 5.66
C SER A 2 8.34 -9.21 6.39
N GLY A 3 8.90 -8.00 6.26
CA GLY A 3 8.35 -6.78 6.85
C GLY A 3 6.96 -6.40 6.34
N LEU A 4 6.59 -6.82 5.12
CA LEU A 4 5.26 -6.52 4.55
C LEU A 4 4.12 -7.28 5.26
N LEU A 5 4.44 -8.36 5.96
CA LEU A 5 3.48 -9.26 6.62
C LEU A 5 3.11 -8.79 8.04
N ARG A 6 3.64 -7.65 8.47
CA ARG A 6 3.40 -7.05 9.77
C ARG A 6 3.01 -5.60 9.59
N GLU A 7 2.42 -5.01 10.63
CA GLU A 7 2.13 -3.58 10.66
C GLU A 7 3.39 -2.79 10.30
N HIS A 8 3.26 -1.96 9.27
CA HIS A 8 4.25 -1.00 8.86
C HIS A 8 3.57 0.20 8.22
N ARG A 9 4.36 1.22 7.89
CA ARG A 9 3.89 2.42 7.22
C ARG A 9 4.91 2.85 6.17
N ILE A 10 4.39 3.46 5.12
CA ILE A 10 5.23 4.20 4.18
C ILE A 10 5.56 5.57 4.78
N ALA A 11 6.64 6.20 4.30
CA ALA A 11 7.09 7.49 4.81
C ALA A 11 6.05 8.60 4.57
N GLU A 12 6.06 9.62 5.43
CA GLU A 12 5.28 10.84 5.23
C GLU A 12 5.59 11.49 3.87
N GLY A 13 4.57 12.07 3.24
CA GLY A 13 4.68 12.67 1.91
C GLY A 13 4.93 11.68 0.76
N VAL A 14 4.95 10.37 1.03
CA VAL A 14 5.06 9.31 0.02
C VAL A 14 3.75 8.57 -0.08
N TRP A 15 3.22 8.41 -1.28
CA TRP A 15 2.10 7.53 -1.59
C TRP A 15 2.61 6.18 -2.10
N GLY A 16 1.97 5.11 -1.66
CA GLY A 16 2.24 3.77 -2.15
C GLY A 16 1.13 3.31 -3.10
N ARG A 17 1.50 2.55 -4.13
CA ARG A 17 0.56 1.81 -4.97
C ARG A 17 1.01 0.37 -5.05
N LEU A 18 0.25 -0.52 -4.42
CA LEU A 18 0.44 -1.96 -4.54
C LEU A 18 -0.27 -2.43 -5.79
N VAL A 19 0.43 -3.10 -6.70
CA VAL A 19 -0.14 -3.61 -7.95
C VAL A 19 0.05 -5.13 -8.03
N VAL A 20 -1.04 -5.88 -8.00
CA VAL A 20 -1.04 -7.34 -8.15
C VAL A 20 -1.10 -7.70 -9.63
N ARG A 21 -0.08 -8.43 -10.09
CA ARG A 21 0.09 -8.88 -11.48
C ARG A 21 -0.39 -10.31 -11.70
N ASP A 22 -0.33 -11.15 -10.66
CA ASP A 22 -0.78 -12.54 -10.68
C ASP A 22 -1.15 -12.98 -9.25
N GLY A 23 -2.15 -13.84 -9.11
CA GLY A 23 -2.67 -14.30 -7.81
C GLY A 23 -3.50 -13.24 -7.06
N ALA A 24 -3.51 -13.32 -5.73
CA ALA A 24 -4.23 -12.39 -4.87
C ALA A 24 -3.56 -12.23 -3.49
N LEU A 25 -3.84 -11.11 -2.82
CA LEU A 25 -3.50 -10.87 -1.42
C LEU A 25 -4.59 -10.07 -0.72
N THR A 26 -4.65 -10.13 0.60
CA THR A 26 -5.50 -9.24 1.38
C THR A 26 -4.67 -8.09 1.90
N PHE A 27 -5.11 -6.85 1.64
CA PHE A 27 -4.57 -5.64 2.24
C PHE A 27 -5.39 -5.27 3.47
N VAL A 28 -4.73 -4.86 4.55
CA VAL A 28 -5.38 -4.51 5.81
C VAL A 28 -4.84 -3.19 6.31
N PHE A 29 -5.73 -2.24 6.61
CA PHE A 29 -5.37 -1.02 7.34
C PHE A 29 -5.41 -1.29 8.84
N ASP A 30 -4.31 -0.97 9.53
CA ASP A 30 -4.16 -1.16 10.97
C ASP A 30 -4.51 0.14 11.72
N GLY A 31 -5.15 0.04 12.89
CA GLY A 31 -5.39 1.17 13.78
C GLY A 31 -6.75 1.89 13.69
N GLU A 32 -7.64 1.48 12.78
CA GLU A 32 -9.06 1.88 12.84
C GLU A 32 -9.86 0.94 13.75
N THR A 33 -10.91 1.45 14.42
CA THR A 33 -11.75 0.68 15.37
C THR A 33 -12.35 -0.59 14.75
N ALA A 34 -12.45 -0.62 13.42
CA ALA A 34 -12.58 -1.82 12.63
C ALA A 34 -11.54 -1.75 11.52
N SER A 35 -10.43 -2.48 11.60
CA SER A 35 -9.39 -2.56 10.56
C SER A 35 -9.99 -2.95 9.21
N PRO A 36 -10.24 -2.01 8.27
CA PRO A 36 -10.83 -2.36 7.01
C PRO A 36 -9.83 -3.19 6.20
N SER A 37 -10.34 -4.22 5.52
CA SER A 37 -9.53 -5.09 4.66
C SER A 37 -10.12 -5.21 3.27
N SER A 38 -9.26 -5.46 2.29
CA SER A 38 -9.63 -5.58 0.88
C SER A 38 -8.85 -6.70 0.22
N LEU A 39 -9.56 -7.61 -0.47
CA LEU A 39 -8.92 -8.62 -1.31
C LEU A 39 -8.54 -7.98 -2.65
N VAL A 40 -7.24 -7.98 -2.96
CA VAL A 40 -6.69 -7.45 -4.21
C VAL A 40 -6.30 -8.64 -5.08
N THR A 41 -7.07 -8.88 -6.15
CA THR A 41 -6.85 -9.99 -7.09
C THR A 41 -6.31 -9.47 -8.40
N ALA A 42 -5.45 -10.24 -9.08
CA ALA A 42 -4.92 -9.86 -10.38
C ALA A 42 -6.02 -9.82 -11.47
N PRO A 43 -6.04 -8.79 -12.35
CA PRO A 43 -5.32 -7.53 -12.21
C PRO A 43 -6.01 -6.62 -11.18
N GLY A 44 -5.24 -6.04 -10.25
CA GLY A 44 -5.80 -5.20 -9.21
C GLY A 44 -4.76 -4.35 -8.49
N GLU A 45 -5.22 -3.28 -7.84
CA GLU A 45 -4.36 -2.36 -7.11
C GLU A 45 -4.98 -1.87 -5.80
N GLN A 46 -4.11 -1.43 -4.89
CA GLN A 46 -4.47 -0.75 -3.66
C GLN A 46 -3.60 0.49 -3.48
N ILE A 47 -4.26 1.63 -3.23
CA ILE A 47 -3.59 2.89 -2.89
C ILE A 47 -3.33 2.92 -1.38
N ILE A 48 -2.11 3.32 -1.02
CA ILE A 48 -1.60 3.37 0.34
C ILE A 48 -1.28 4.83 0.66
N PRO A 49 -2.02 5.49 1.57
CA PRO A 49 -1.73 6.86 1.95
C PRO A 49 -0.44 6.98 2.79
N PRO A 50 0.22 8.16 2.79
CA PRO A 50 1.36 8.43 3.65
C PRO A 50 1.03 8.20 5.13
N GLY A 51 1.97 7.61 5.88
CA GLY A 51 1.87 7.50 7.34
C GLY A 51 0.84 6.50 7.88
N VAL A 52 -0.06 5.97 7.05
CA VAL A 52 -1.13 5.06 7.49
C VAL A 52 -0.58 3.65 7.75
N PRO A 53 -0.74 3.09 8.96
CA PRO A 53 -0.34 1.72 9.28
C PRO A 53 -1.13 0.69 8.48
N HIS A 54 -0.44 -0.33 7.96
CA HIS A 54 -1.04 -1.41 7.19
C HIS A 54 -0.14 -2.65 7.13
N HIS A 55 -0.70 -3.76 6.67
CA HIS A 55 0.04 -4.96 6.31
C HIS A 55 -0.64 -5.73 5.16
N VAL A 56 0.04 -6.75 4.63
CA VAL A 56 -0.56 -7.71 3.68
C VAL A 56 -0.61 -9.11 4.27
N VAL A 57 -1.69 -9.83 3.96
CA VAL A 57 -1.84 -11.26 4.22
C VAL A 57 -1.74 -12.01 2.91
N ILE A 58 -0.80 -12.95 2.84
CA ILE A 58 -0.53 -13.77 1.66
C ILE A 58 -0.96 -15.21 1.95
N GLY A 59 -2.06 -15.64 1.35
CA GLY A 59 -2.60 -16.99 1.49
C GLY A 59 -2.16 -17.99 0.42
N GLY A 60 -1.44 -17.53 -0.61
CA GLY A 60 -1.04 -18.35 -1.75
C GLY A 60 0.00 -17.66 -2.62
N ALA A 61 0.32 -18.25 -3.77
CA ALA A 61 1.24 -17.65 -4.74
C ALA A 61 0.69 -16.31 -5.25
N VAL A 62 1.51 -15.27 -5.19
CA VAL A 62 1.16 -13.92 -5.65
C VAL A 62 2.38 -13.24 -6.23
N ARG A 63 2.21 -12.49 -7.32
CA ARG A 63 3.23 -11.61 -7.89
C ARG A 63 2.70 -10.19 -7.90
N PHE A 64 3.41 -9.29 -7.21
CA PHE A 64 3.02 -7.90 -7.11
C PHE A 64 4.24 -6.99 -7.05
N VAL A 65 4.03 -5.71 -7.29
CA VAL A 65 5.01 -4.64 -7.08
C VAL A 65 4.43 -3.59 -6.15
N VAL A 66 5.31 -2.83 -5.49
CA VAL A 66 4.92 -1.62 -4.76
C VAL A 66 5.66 -0.45 -5.41
N GLU A 67 4.88 0.49 -5.92
CA GLU A 67 5.36 1.73 -6.51
C GLU A 67 5.25 2.84 -5.47
N PHE A 68 6.24 3.74 -5.43
CA PHE A 68 6.29 4.84 -4.47
C PHE A 68 6.30 6.18 -5.22
N TYR A 69 5.36 7.04 -4.86
CA TYR A 69 5.16 8.34 -5.49
C TYR A 69 5.37 9.45 -4.47
N ARG A 70 6.07 10.50 -4.89
CA ARG A 70 6.07 11.78 -4.19
C ARG A 70 5.40 12.82 -5.08
N PRO A 71 4.69 13.80 -4.52
CA PRO A 71 4.40 15.02 -5.26
C PRO A 71 5.69 15.55 -5.88
N PRO A 72 5.65 16.15 -7.08
CA PRO A 72 6.76 16.95 -7.56
C PRO A 72 7.19 17.91 -6.44
N ALA A 73 8.50 18.09 -6.23
CA ALA A 73 8.96 19.17 -5.38
C ALA A 73 8.35 20.45 -5.95
N GLY A 74 7.51 21.13 -5.17
CA GLY A 74 6.86 22.33 -5.64
C GLY A 74 7.92 23.36 -6.00
N ASP A 75 8.00 23.75 -7.27
CA ASP A 75 8.28 25.14 -7.55
C ASP A 75 7.24 25.92 -6.76
N THR A 76 7.72 26.70 -5.80
CA THR A 76 6.87 27.61 -5.04
C THR A 76 6.34 28.61 -6.06
N VAL A 77 5.17 28.34 -6.64
CA VAL A 77 4.41 29.37 -7.36
C VAL A 77 3.87 30.27 -6.28
N THR A 78 4.66 31.28 -5.93
CA THR A 78 4.16 32.46 -5.23
C THR A 78 3.10 33.09 -6.14
N ALA A 79 1.83 32.95 -5.74
CA ALA A 79 0.75 33.74 -6.31
C ALA A 79 0.83 35.19 -5.84
#